data_AF-A0A3G6YIT2-F1
#
_entry.id   AF-A0A3G6YIT2-F1
#
_cell.length_a   1.000
_cell.length_b   1.000
_cell.length_c   1.000
_cell.angle_alpha   90.00
_cell.angle_beta   90.00
_cell.angle_gamma   90.00
#
_symmetry.space_group_name_H-M   'P 1'
#
loop_
_entity.id
_entity.type
_entity.pdbx_description
1 polymer ?
#
loop_
_entity_poly.entity_id
_entity_poly.type
_entity_poly.pdbx_seq_one_letter_code
_entity_poly.pdbx_strand_id
1 'polypeptide(L)'
;MFLSIACTHANQGIFEMDEFKKEFQKHKDALIKSLTNAGESHRIYIMLEKVKSNVPSYRYYFEAGQQSQQAKVEETNAKAQMCRDEKNHAINRWSSVCKERDDLKKRVDAAKHYLGNIFTGNSIEDECHLKDLLDILDGKIVEELEQALKGGMRTRFRWQSSTQQPT
;
A
#
# COMPACT_ATOMS: atom_id res chain seq x y z
N MET A 1 6.65 15.04 12.50
CA MET A 1 6.97 15.45 11.12
C MET A 1 6.54 14.34 10.19
N PHE A 2 5.39 14.48 9.54
CA PHE A 2 4.94 13.53 8.53
C PHE A 2 5.45 14.01 7.17
N LEU A 3 6.30 13.20 6.55
CA LEU A 3 6.71 13.36 5.16
C LEU A 3 5.48 13.19 4.28
N SER A 4 4.91 14.33 3.88
CA SER A 4 3.97 14.43 2.77
C SER A 4 4.75 14.11 1.49
N ILE A 5 4.81 12.84 1.13
CA ILE A 5 5.29 12.43 -0.18
C ILE A 5 4.17 12.85 -1.14
N ALA A 6 4.45 13.94 -1.86
CA ALA A 6 3.64 14.42 -2.96
C ALA A 6 3.32 13.25 -3.89
N CYS A 7 2.08 12.80 -3.88
CA CYS A 7 1.48 12.17 -5.05
C CYS A 7 1.38 13.28 -6.10
N THR A 8 2.47 13.45 -6.84
CA THR A 8 2.43 14.11 -8.14
C THR A 8 1.35 13.41 -8.94
N HIS A 9 0.26 14.14 -9.15
CA HIS A 9 -0.80 13.75 -10.05
C HIS A 9 -0.14 13.61 -11.42
N ALA A 10 0.10 12.37 -11.82
CA ALA A 10 0.48 12.06 -13.18
C ALA A 10 -0.69 12.54 -14.06
N ASN A 11 -0.38 13.52 -14.91
CA ASN A 11 -1.23 14.03 -15.99
C ASN A 11 -1.88 12.86 -16.75
N GLN A 12 -3.08 12.45 -16.34
CA GLN A 12 -3.97 11.65 -17.16
C GLN A 12 -4.74 12.61 -18.06
N GLY A 13 -4.44 12.55 -19.35
CA GLY A 13 -5.23 13.18 -20.38
C GLY A 13 -4.36 13.96 -21.34
N ILE A 14 -4.27 13.45 -22.58
CA ILE A 14 -3.52 13.99 -23.72
C ILE A 14 -2.04 13.59 -23.70
N PHE A 15 -1.76 12.29 -23.82
CA PHE A 15 -0.48 11.85 -24.40
C PHE A 15 -0.61 11.97 -25.92
N GLU A 16 0.11 12.94 -26.47
CA GLU A 16 -0.13 13.49 -27.79
C GLU A 16 0.21 12.49 -28.90
N MET A 17 -0.58 12.57 -29.99
CA MET A 17 -0.30 12.01 -31.31
C MET A 17 1.16 12.12 -31.78
N ASP A 18 1.92 13.03 -31.18
CA ASP A 18 3.28 13.35 -31.53
C ASP A 18 4.30 12.30 -31.08
N GLU A 19 4.01 11.50 -30.03
CA GLU A 19 4.91 10.42 -29.63
C GLU A 19 4.85 9.23 -30.61
N PHE A 20 3.64 8.83 -31.03
CA PHE A 20 3.45 7.83 -32.08
C PHE A 20 4.13 8.28 -33.38
N LYS A 21 3.88 9.52 -33.83
CA LYS A 21 4.50 10.05 -35.05
C LYS A 21 6.03 10.01 -34.96
N LYS A 22 6.60 10.38 -33.80
CA LYS A 22 8.05 10.42 -33.58
C LYS A 22 8.67 9.01 -33.65
N GLU A 23 8.13 8.04 -32.92
CA GLU A 23 8.66 6.66 -32.97
C GLU A 23 8.38 5.98 -34.31
N PHE A 24 7.23 6.24 -34.94
CA PHE A 24 6.92 5.74 -36.27
C PHE A 24 7.89 6.30 -37.33
N GLN A 25 8.18 7.60 -37.28
CA GLN A 25 9.12 8.23 -38.20
C GLN A 25 10.54 7.70 -37.99
N LYS A 26 10.98 7.51 -36.75
CA LYS A 26 12.28 6.89 -36.43
C LYS A 26 12.40 5.45 -36.97
N HIS A 27 11.35 4.63 -36.85
CA HIS A 27 11.35 3.29 -37.45
C HIS A 27 11.39 3.34 -38.98
N LYS A 28 10.65 4.27 -39.58
CA LYS A 28 10.68 4.51 -41.03
C LYS A 28 12.09 4.93 -41.50
N ASP A 29 12.75 5.83 -40.80
CA ASP A 29 14.10 6.28 -41.14
C ASP A 29 15.14 5.16 -40.95
N ALA A 30 14.99 4.34 -39.91
CA ALA A 30 15.81 3.16 -39.70
C ALA A 30 15.65 2.14 -40.84
N LEU A 31 14.41 1.90 -41.30
CA LEU A 31 14.12 1.03 -42.44
C LEU A 31 14.76 1.57 -43.72
N ILE A 32 14.58 2.85 -44.03
CA ILE A 32 15.19 3.50 -45.20
C ILE A 32 16.72 3.34 -45.15
N LYS A 33 17.34 3.67 -44.01
CA LYS A 33 18.79 3.54 -43.83
C LYS A 33 19.28 2.10 -44.04
N SER A 34 18.56 1.12 -43.51
CA SER A 34 18.93 -0.30 -43.67
C SER A 34 18.89 -0.76 -45.13
N LEU A 35 17.85 -0.37 -45.88
CA LEU A 35 17.68 -0.73 -47.29
C LEU A 35 18.69 -0.02 -48.19
N THR A 36 18.99 1.26 -47.92
CA THR A 36 20.03 2.00 -48.63
C THR A 36 21.39 1.34 -48.44
N ASN A 37 21.73 0.96 -47.20
CA ASN A 37 22.99 0.28 -46.90
C ASN A 37 23.10 -1.11 -47.57
N ALA A 38 21.96 -1.77 -47.81
CA ALA A 38 21.89 -3.04 -48.54
C ALA A 38 21.93 -2.88 -50.07
N GLY A 39 21.96 -1.65 -50.60
CA GLY A 39 21.88 -1.38 -52.05
C GLY A 39 20.49 -1.61 -52.65
N GLU A 40 19.46 -1.79 -51.83
CA GLU A 40 18.09 -2.11 -52.26
C GLU A 40 17.21 -0.85 -52.45
N SER A 41 17.79 0.23 -52.99
CA SER A 41 17.12 1.54 -53.08
C SER A 41 15.77 1.50 -53.82
N HIS A 42 15.62 0.63 -54.81
CA HIS A 42 14.35 0.46 -55.54
C HIS A 42 13.22 -0.08 -54.65
N ARG A 43 13.54 -0.95 -53.67
CA ARG A 43 12.55 -1.53 -52.76
C ARG A 43 12.04 -0.53 -51.73
N ILE A 44 12.79 0.54 -51.46
CA ILE A 44 12.41 1.59 -50.51
C ILE A 44 11.03 2.16 -50.86
N TYR A 45 10.80 2.51 -52.13
CA TYR A 45 9.53 3.09 -52.56
C TYR A 45 8.34 2.15 -52.30
N ILE A 46 8.47 0.88 -52.71
CA ILE A 46 7.43 -0.15 -52.54
C ILE A 46 7.14 -0.38 -51.05
N MET A 47 8.19 -0.45 -50.22
CA MET A 47 8.03 -0.63 -48.78
C MET A 47 7.39 0.59 -48.11
N LEU A 48 7.74 1.80 -48.53
CA LEU A 48 7.15 3.02 -47.97
C LEU A 48 5.64 3.15 -48.27
N GLU A 49 5.19 2.75 -49.47
CA GLU A 49 3.75 2.71 -49.77
C GLU A 49 3.00 1.65 -48.95
N LYS A 50 3.61 0.48 -48.74
CA LYS A 50 3.07 -0.53 -47.81
C LYS A 50 3.01 -0.01 -46.37
N VAL A 51 4.03 0.72 -45.92
CA VAL A 51 4.05 1.31 -44.58
C VAL A 51 2.96 2.37 -44.44
N LYS A 52 2.80 3.26 -45.43
CA LYS A 52 1.74 4.29 -45.43
C LYS A 52 0.34 3.70 -45.36
N SER A 53 0.05 2.69 -46.19
CA SER A 53 -1.27 2.03 -46.21
C SER A 53 -1.59 1.29 -44.91
N ASN A 54 -0.57 0.83 -44.17
CA ASN A 54 -0.73 0.13 -42.90
C ASN A 54 -0.65 1.03 -41.65
N VAL A 55 -0.46 2.36 -41.80
CA VAL A 55 -0.41 3.30 -40.67
C VAL A 55 -1.58 3.13 -39.69
N PRO A 56 -2.85 2.99 -40.13
CA PRO A 56 -3.97 2.81 -39.21
C PRO A 56 -3.84 1.54 -38.35
N SER A 57 -3.40 0.43 -38.95
CA SER A 57 -3.19 -0.83 -38.25
C SER A 57 -2.05 -0.72 -37.23
N TYR A 58 -0.93 -0.09 -37.61
CA TYR A 58 0.18 0.14 -36.67
C TYR A 58 -0.25 1.01 -35.49
N ARG A 59 -1.04 2.05 -35.77
CA ARG A 59 -1.59 2.93 -34.74
C ARG A 59 -2.46 2.16 -33.76
N TYR A 60 -3.36 1.32 -34.26
CA TYR A 60 -4.22 0.49 -33.42
C TYR A 60 -3.41 -0.40 -32.45
N TYR A 61 -2.40 -1.12 -32.95
CA TYR A 61 -1.57 -1.98 -32.10
C TYR A 61 -0.71 -1.17 -31.12
N PHE A 62 -0.24 0.01 -31.52
CA PHE A 62 0.51 0.89 -30.64
C PHE A 62 -0.36 1.39 -29.48
N GLU A 63 -1.56 1.87 -29.76
CA GLU A 63 -2.52 2.33 -28.75
C GLU A 63 -2.95 1.17 -27.83
N ALA A 64 -3.26 0.00 -28.37
CA ALA A 64 -3.61 -1.18 -27.58
C ALA A 64 -2.45 -1.65 -26.67
N GLY A 65 -1.22 -1.62 -27.19
CA GLY A 65 -0.02 -1.94 -26.41
C GLY A 65 0.18 -0.96 -25.25
N GLN A 66 0.01 0.34 -25.51
CA GLN A 66 0.09 1.36 -24.48
C GLN A 66 -1.01 1.22 -23.42
N GLN A 67 -2.26 1.02 -23.81
CA GLN A 67 -3.37 0.80 -22.89
C GLN A 67 -3.13 -0.43 -22.01
N SER A 68 -2.60 -1.52 -22.58
CA SER A 68 -2.23 -2.72 -21.82
C SER A 68 -1.12 -2.43 -20.79
N GLN A 69 -0.10 -1.66 -21.15
CA GLN A 69 0.96 -1.26 -20.21
C GLN A 69 0.43 -0.35 -19.11
N GLN A 70 -0.39 0.63 -19.47
CA GLN A 70 -1.01 1.55 -18.52
C GLN A 70 -1.89 0.79 -17.52
N ALA A 71 -2.71 -0.15 -17.99
CA ALA A 71 -3.52 -1.01 -17.12
C ALA A 71 -2.66 -1.81 -16.12
N LYS A 72 -1.50 -2.34 -16.54
CA LYS A 72 -0.56 -3.04 -15.64
C LYS A 72 0.04 -2.11 -14.59
N VAL A 73 0.36 -0.87 -14.97
CA VAL A 73 0.88 0.14 -14.05
C VAL A 73 -0.20 0.50 -13.02
N GLU A 74 -1.44 0.72 -13.46
CA GLU A 74 -2.58 1.02 -12.60
C GLU A 74 -2.87 -0.13 -11.64
N GLU A 75 -2.89 -1.37 -12.11
CA GLU A 75 -3.07 -2.56 -11.28
C GLU A 75 -1.96 -2.68 -10.22
N THR A 76 -0.70 -2.47 -10.62
CA THR A 76 0.45 -2.54 -9.70
C THR A 76 0.38 -1.42 -8.66
N ASN A 77 0.00 -0.21 -9.07
CA ASN A 77 -0.16 0.92 -8.16
C ASN A 77 -1.32 0.71 -7.18
N ALA A 78 -2.44 0.14 -7.64
CA ALA A 78 -3.57 -0.23 -6.78
C ALA A 78 -3.14 -1.26 -5.72
N LYS A 79 -2.40 -2.30 -6.11
CA LYS A 79 -1.83 -3.29 -5.17
C LYS A 79 -0.87 -2.65 -4.17
N ALA A 80 0.00 -1.76 -4.63
CA ALA A 80 0.91 -1.03 -3.75
C ALA A 80 0.14 -0.13 -2.75
N GLN A 81 -0.95 0.50 -3.19
CA GLN A 81 -1.78 1.32 -2.33
C GLN A 81 -2.47 0.49 -1.25
N MET A 82 -3.09 -0.64 -1.61
CA MET A 82 -3.69 -1.56 -0.62
C MET A 82 -2.67 -2.01 0.42
N CYS A 83 -1.45 -2.38 0.00
CA CYS A 83 -0.38 -2.78 0.92
C CYS A 83 0.02 -1.64 1.88
N ARG A 84 0.06 -0.39 1.41
CA ARG A 84 0.31 0.78 2.26
C ARG A 84 -0.81 0.97 3.29
N ASP A 85 -2.06 0.81 2.87
CA ASP A 85 -3.22 1.00 3.74
C ASP A 85 -3.28 -0.09 4.82
N GLU A 86 -3.03 -1.35 4.46
CA GLU A 86 -2.92 -2.47 5.40
C GLU A 86 -1.80 -2.25 6.42
N LYS A 87 -0.61 -1.82 5.95
CA LYS A 87 0.51 -1.49 6.83
C LYS A 87 0.15 -0.38 7.81
N ASN A 88 -0.47 0.71 7.33
CA ASN A 88 -0.90 1.82 8.17
C ASN A 88 -1.94 1.39 9.19
N HIS A 89 -2.90 0.55 8.78
CA HIS A 89 -3.89 -0.03 9.69
C HIS A 89 -3.23 -0.86 10.80
N ALA A 90 -2.27 -1.71 10.45
CA ALA A 90 -1.51 -2.51 11.42
C ALA A 90 -0.69 -1.64 12.38
N ILE A 91 -0.03 -0.59 11.89
CA ILE A 91 0.73 0.37 12.71
C ILE A 91 -0.20 1.08 13.70
N ASN A 92 -1.36 1.56 13.25
CA ASN A 92 -2.32 2.25 14.11
C ASN A 92 -2.85 1.32 15.20
N ARG A 93 -3.16 0.08 14.83
CA ARG A 93 -3.60 -0.95 15.78
C ARG A 93 -2.52 -1.23 16.83
N TRP A 94 -1.29 -1.48 16.40
CA TRP A 94 -0.18 -1.74 17.33
C TRP A 94 0.09 -0.55 18.25
N SER A 95 -0.04 0.67 17.72
CA SER A 95 0.09 1.89 18.50
C SER A 95 -0.98 2.01 19.59
N SER A 96 -2.22 1.55 19.34
CA SER A 96 -3.28 1.48 20.37
C SER A 96 -2.91 0.50 21.48
N VAL A 97 -2.52 -0.73 21.09
CA VAL A 97 -2.13 -1.78 22.04
C VAL A 97 -0.97 -1.35 22.93
N CYS A 98 0.03 -0.66 22.37
CA CYS A 98 1.15 -0.11 23.15
C CYS A 98 0.68 0.93 24.18
N LYS A 99 -0.26 1.81 23.83
CA LYS A 99 -0.81 2.80 24.77
C LYS A 99 -1.58 2.12 25.91
N GLU A 100 -2.42 1.15 25.59
CA GLU A 100 -3.18 0.38 26.59
C GLU A 100 -2.23 -0.37 27.55
N ARG A 101 -1.18 -1.00 27.01
CA ARG A 101 -0.14 -1.65 27.80
C ARG A 101 0.59 -0.68 28.73
N ASP A 102 0.96 0.50 28.22
CA ASP A 102 1.70 1.49 29.00
C ASP A 102 0.83 2.10 30.11
N ASP A 103 -0.46 2.33 29.85
CA ASP A 103 -1.42 2.78 30.86
C ASP A 103 -1.59 1.73 31.96
N LEU A 104 -1.78 0.47 31.57
CA LEU A 104 -1.90 -0.62 32.52
C LEU A 104 -0.64 -0.79 33.38
N LYS A 105 0.55 -0.68 32.78
CA LYS A 105 1.80 -0.76 33.52
C LYS A 105 1.84 0.28 34.64
N LYS A 106 1.37 1.51 34.37
CA LYS A 106 1.26 2.56 35.41
C LYS A 106 0.31 2.15 36.53
N ARG A 107 -0.85 1.58 36.21
CA ARG A 107 -1.82 1.10 37.22
C ARG A 107 -1.23 -0.01 38.10
N VAL A 108 -0.53 -0.97 37.48
CA VAL A 108 0.15 -2.06 38.20
C VAL A 108 1.27 -1.53 39.09
N ASP A 109 2.09 -0.60 38.60
CA ASP A 109 3.18 -0.02 39.37
C ASP A 109 2.66 0.83 40.55
N ALA A 110 1.57 1.58 40.36
CA ALA A 110 0.87 2.30 41.43
C ALA A 110 0.35 1.33 42.51
N ALA A 111 -0.29 0.25 42.12
CA ALA A 111 -0.79 -0.76 43.06
C ALA A 111 0.31 -1.46 43.84
N LYS A 112 1.44 -1.79 43.20
CA LYS A 112 2.62 -2.33 43.89
C LYS A 112 3.14 -1.36 44.94
N HIS A 113 3.19 -0.07 44.61
CA HIS A 113 3.60 0.97 45.56
C HIS A 113 2.65 1.03 46.77
N TYR A 114 1.32 1.02 46.54
CA TYR A 114 0.35 1.00 47.63
C TYR A 114 0.47 -0.26 48.51
N LEU A 115 0.58 -1.44 47.91
CA LEU A 115 0.82 -2.68 48.65
C LEU A 115 2.09 -2.60 49.50
N GLY A 116 3.19 -2.08 48.95
CA GLY A 116 4.43 -1.87 49.69
C GLY A 116 4.26 -0.97 50.92
N ASN A 117 3.47 0.11 50.79
CA ASN A 117 3.20 1.03 51.90
C ASN A 117 2.33 0.40 52.99
N ILE A 118 1.37 -0.45 52.62
CA ILE A 118 0.54 -1.21 53.58
C ILE A 118 1.43 -2.17 54.39
N PHE A 119 2.29 -2.96 53.72
CA PHE A 119 3.13 -3.94 54.41
C PHE A 119 4.26 -3.33 55.24
N THR A 120 4.66 -2.09 54.98
CA THR A 120 5.71 -1.39 55.74
C THR A 120 5.18 -0.61 56.95
N GLY A 121 3.85 -0.59 57.17
CA GLY A 121 3.25 0.01 58.37
C GLY A 121 3.27 1.55 58.41
N ASN A 122 3.54 2.20 57.28
CA ASN A 122 3.71 3.66 57.19
C ASN A 122 2.45 4.42 56.71
N SER A 123 1.31 3.76 56.52
CA SER A 123 0.11 4.38 55.92
C SER A 123 -0.88 4.85 57.00
N ILE A 124 -0.98 6.17 57.18
CA ILE A 124 -1.96 6.81 58.08
C ILE A 124 -3.23 7.27 57.35
N GLU A 125 -3.21 7.49 56.04
CA GLU A 125 -4.39 7.93 55.29
C GLU A 125 -4.31 7.33 53.88
N ASP A 126 -5.36 6.62 53.43
CA ASP A 126 -5.83 6.62 52.03
C ASP A 126 -6.95 5.58 51.80
N GLU A 127 -8.15 5.85 52.32
CA GLU A 127 -9.38 5.12 51.93
C GLU A 127 -9.68 5.24 50.42
N CYS A 128 -9.13 6.24 49.73
CA CYS A 128 -9.36 6.50 48.30
C CYS A 128 -8.69 5.47 47.36
N HIS A 129 -7.73 4.67 47.85
CA HIS A 129 -6.91 3.77 47.03
C HIS A 129 -7.25 2.27 47.20
N LEU A 130 -8.21 1.94 48.06
CA LEU A 130 -8.65 0.55 48.29
C LEU A 130 -9.36 -0.04 47.06
N LYS A 131 -10.06 0.79 46.28
CA LYS A 131 -10.82 0.36 45.09
C LYS A 131 -9.91 -0.14 43.96
N ASP A 132 -8.85 0.58 43.63
CA ASP A 132 -7.89 0.15 42.61
C ASP A 132 -7.17 -1.15 43.02
N LEU A 133 -6.95 -1.33 44.32
CA LEU A 133 -6.38 -2.53 44.91
C LEU A 133 -7.33 -3.73 44.84
N LEU A 134 -8.63 -3.51 45.08
CA LEU A 134 -9.68 -4.50 44.93
C LEU A 134 -9.90 -4.90 43.47
N ASP A 135 -9.90 -3.95 42.52
CA ASP A 135 -10.06 -4.28 41.09
C ASP A 135 -8.86 -5.10 40.53
N ILE A 136 -7.68 -5.02 41.16
CA ILE A 136 -6.53 -5.88 40.87
C ILE A 136 -6.69 -7.28 41.48
N LEU A 137 -7.12 -7.37 42.74
CA LEU A 137 -7.31 -8.64 43.44
C LEU A 137 -8.49 -9.44 42.87
N ASP A 138 -9.54 -8.77 42.40
CA ASP A 138 -10.71 -9.37 41.75
C ASP A 138 -10.41 -9.90 40.33
N GLY A 139 -9.18 -9.75 39.83
CA GLY A 139 -8.78 -10.30 38.54
C GLY A 139 -9.39 -9.62 37.32
N LYS A 140 -10.23 -8.59 37.48
CA LYS A 140 -10.82 -7.82 36.37
C LYS A 140 -9.76 -7.25 35.44
N ILE A 141 -8.65 -6.77 36.00
CA ILE A 141 -7.52 -6.27 35.20
C ILE A 141 -6.84 -7.38 34.38
N VAL A 142 -6.82 -8.62 34.89
CA VAL A 142 -6.27 -9.78 34.17
C VAL A 142 -7.22 -10.22 33.05
N GLU A 143 -8.54 -10.16 33.26
CA GLU A 143 -9.54 -10.43 32.22
C GLU A 143 -9.54 -9.36 31.11
N GLU A 144 -9.47 -8.07 31.46
CA GLU A 144 -9.34 -6.98 30.49
C GLU A 144 -8.07 -7.15 29.62
N LEU A 145 -6.96 -7.56 30.24
CA LEU A 145 -5.71 -7.92 29.57
C LEU A 145 -5.88 -9.08 28.59
N GLU A 146 -6.48 -10.16 29.05
CA GLU A 146 -6.66 -11.35 28.24
C GLU A 146 -7.59 -11.07 27.05
N GLN A 147 -8.61 -10.24 27.25
CA GLN A 147 -9.50 -9.79 26.18
C GLN A 147 -8.82 -8.82 25.21
N ALA A 148 -8.02 -7.87 25.67
CA ALA A 148 -7.25 -6.97 24.80
C ALA A 148 -6.27 -7.75 23.92
N LEU A 149 -5.61 -8.78 24.48
CA LEU A 149 -4.72 -9.68 23.75
C LEU A 149 -5.46 -10.62 22.79
N LYS A 150 -6.60 -11.20 23.21
CA LYS A 150 -7.46 -12.07 22.36
C LYS A 150 -8.14 -11.29 21.23
N GLY A 151 -8.54 -10.03 21.48
CA GLY A 151 -9.04 -9.09 20.47
C GLY A 151 -8.00 -8.74 19.41
N GLY A 152 -6.71 -8.82 19.77
CA GLY A 152 -5.57 -8.80 18.85
C GLY A 152 -5.50 -9.97 17.87
N MET A 153 -5.95 -11.16 18.27
CA MET A 153 -5.82 -12.40 17.50
C MET A 153 -7.05 -12.79 16.66
N ARG A 154 -8.27 -12.36 17.03
CA ARG A 154 -9.51 -12.80 16.35
C ARG A 154 -9.69 -12.32 14.90
N THR A 155 -9.01 -11.26 14.47
CA THR A 155 -9.04 -10.83 13.05
C THR A 155 -8.11 -11.64 12.13
N ARG A 156 -7.34 -12.61 12.65
CA ARG A 156 -6.30 -13.30 11.87
C ARG A 156 -6.81 -14.43 10.97
N PHE A 157 -8.08 -14.80 11.00
CA PHE A 157 -8.63 -15.89 10.18
C PHE A 157 -10.05 -15.60 9.67
N ARG A 158 -10.21 -14.54 8.85
CA ARG A 158 -11.37 -14.45 7.95
C ARG A 158 -11.05 -13.63 6.71
N TRP A 159 -10.06 -14.07 5.95
CA TRP A 159 -9.93 -13.72 4.55
C TRP A 159 -9.79 -15.02 3.75
N GLN A 160 -10.93 -15.71 3.59
CA GLN A 160 -11.09 -16.66 2.50
C GLN A 160 -11.21 -15.85 1.21
N SER A 161 -10.15 -15.91 0.42
CA SER A 161 -10.14 -16.06 -1.04
C SER A 161 -11.48 -15.81 -1.75
N SER A 162 -11.82 -14.56 -2.03
CA SER A 162 -12.77 -14.22 -3.10
C SER A 162 -11.99 -13.86 -4.37
N THR A 163 -11.23 -14.82 -4.90
CA THR A 163 -10.83 -14.82 -6.31
C THR A 163 -12.03 -15.30 -7.12
N GLN A 164 -12.97 -14.39 -7.40
CA GLN A 164 -13.91 -14.58 -8.51
C GLN A 164 -13.13 -14.36 -9.82
N GLN A 165 -12.98 -15.42 -10.60
CA GLN A 165 -12.57 -15.31 -12.00
C GLN A 165 -13.73 -14.71 -12.80
N PRO A 166 -13.50 -13.71 -13.66
CA PRO A 166 -14.51 -13.32 -14.64
C PRO A 166 -14.53 -14.34 -15.78
N THR A 167 -15.74 -14.83 -16.09
CA THR A 167 -16.10 -15.57 -17.31
C THR A 167 -16.06 -14.69 -18.53
#